data_AF-K0VN46-F1
#
_entry.id   AF-K0VN46-F1
#
_cell.length_a   1.000
_cell.length_b   1.000
_cell.length_c   1.000
_cell.angle_alpha   90.00
_cell.angle_beta   90.00
_cell.angle_gamma   90.00
#
_symmetry.space_group_name_H-M   'P 1'
#
loop_
_entity.id
_entity.type
_entity.pdbx_description
1 polymer ?
#
loop_
_entity_poly.entity_id
_entity_poly.type
_entity_poly.pdbx_seq_one_letter_code
_entity_poly.pdbx_strand_id
1 'polypeptide(L)'
;WGRERLYSLRMVNWHFWVATLGIVIYAAVLWVAGIQQGLMWREYNSQGFLVYSFAETVAAMIPYYVLRAVGGALYLAGGLVMAWNVFMTIRGHLRDEAPIPTSLVPQAQPAE
;
A
#
# COMPACT_ATOMS: atom_id res chain seq x y z
N TRP A 1 10.43 12.28 23.73
CA TRP A 1 9.90 11.07 24.38
C TRP A 1 10.94 10.18 25.05
N GLY A 2 12.27 10.43 24.94
CA GLY A 2 13.29 9.80 25.79
C GLY A 2 13.20 8.27 25.96
N ARG A 3 12.67 7.57 24.96
CA ARG A 3 12.34 6.14 25.02
C ARG A 3 13.20 5.35 24.05
N GLU A 4 13.59 4.15 24.47
CA GLU A 4 14.41 3.24 23.68
C GLU A 4 13.67 2.65 22.46
N ARG A 5 12.33 2.57 22.49
CA ARG A 5 11.52 1.93 21.44
C ARG A 5 10.11 2.50 21.31
N LEU A 6 9.50 2.29 20.13
CA LEU A 6 8.06 2.48 19.94
C LEU A 6 7.25 1.45 20.74
N TYR A 7 5.98 1.76 21.00
CA TYR A 7 5.06 0.97 21.81
C TYR A 7 4.95 -0.50 21.38
N SER A 8 4.93 -0.78 20.07
CA SER A 8 4.90 -2.15 19.53
C SER A 8 5.68 -2.23 18.22
N LEU A 9 6.66 -3.14 18.16
CA LEU A 9 7.36 -3.45 16.91
C LEU A 9 6.49 -4.31 15.98
N ARG A 10 5.59 -5.13 16.54
CA ARG A 10 4.63 -5.92 15.73
C ARG A 10 3.65 -5.03 14.99
N MET A 11 3.19 -3.93 15.60
CA MET A 11 2.34 -2.94 14.92
C MET A 11 3.09 -2.22 13.79
N VAL A 12 4.40 -2.01 13.91
CA VAL A 12 5.22 -1.49 12.81
C VAL A 12 5.27 -2.48 11.64
N ASN A 13 5.47 -3.77 11.92
CA ASN A 13 5.44 -4.80 10.87
C ASN A 13 4.06 -4.86 10.18
N TRP A 14 2.97 -4.77 10.94
CA TRP A 14 1.61 -4.69 10.37
C TRP A 14 1.42 -3.44 9.51
N HIS A 15 1.85 -2.27 9.98
CA HIS A 15 1.84 -1.04 9.20
C HIS A 15 2.60 -1.23 7.88
N PHE A 16 3.81 -1.79 7.94
CA PHE A 16 4.64 -2.02 6.78
C PHE A 16 3.93 -2.87 5.72
N TRP A 17 3.34 -4.01 6.10
CA TRP A 17 2.67 -4.89 5.14
C TRP A 17 1.39 -4.28 4.57
N VAL A 18 0.57 -3.64 5.41
CA VAL A 18 -0.67 -3.01 4.98
C VAL A 18 -0.38 -1.82 4.05
N ALA A 19 0.60 -0.98 4.40
CA ALA A 19 1.00 0.16 3.58
C ALA A 19 1.65 -0.29 2.26
N THR A 20 2.52 -1.30 2.29
CA THR A 20 3.19 -1.84 1.09
C THR A 20 2.17 -2.46 0.13
N LEU A 21 1.23 -3.26 0.63
CA LEU A 21 0.17 -3.83 -0.20
C LEU A 21 -0.73 -2.72 -0.78
N GLY A 22 -1.12 -1.75 0.04
CA GLY A 22 -1.94 -0.62 -0.39
C GLY A 22 -1.30 0.19 -1.52
N ILE A 23 -0.02 0.54 -1.39
CA ILE A 23 0.68 1.35 -2.41
C ILE A 23 0.93 0.55 -3.70
N VAL A 24 1.21 -0.76 -3.61
CA VAL A 24 1.39 -1.62 -4.79
C VAL A 24 0.09 -1.73 -5.58
N ILE A 25 -1.05 -1.97 -4.91
CA ILE A 25 -2.37 -2.00 -5.55
C ILE A 25 -2.65 -0.64 -6.22
N TYR A 26 -2.42 0.45 -5.49
CA TYR A 26 -2.63 1.80 -6.00
C TYR A 26 -1.82 2.10 -7.27
N ALA A 27 -0.52 1.77 -7.26
CA ALA A 27 0.37 1.99 -8.39
C ALA A 27 -0.03 1.14 -9.60
N ALA A 28 -0.33 -0.15 -9.39
CA ALA A 28 -0.75 -1.06 -10.45
C ALA A 28 -2.04 -0.58 -11.15
N VAL A 29 -3.04 -0.17 -10.37
CA VAL A 29 -4.31 0.36 -10.89
C VAL A 29 -4.09 1.63 -11.71
N LEU A 30 -3.26 2.57 -11.23
CA LEU A 30 -2.98 3.80 -11.96
C LEU A 30 -2.18 3.57 -13.25
N TRP A 31 -1.28 2.60 -13.27
CA TRP A 31 -0.56 2.22 -14.50
C TRP A 31 -1.52 1.69 -15.56
N VAL A 32 -2.38 0.72 -15.21
CA VAL A 32 -3.35 0.16 -16.16
C VAL A 32 -4.31 1.24 -16.65
N ALA A 33 -4.79 2.09 -15.75
CA ALA A 33 -5.69 3.18 -16.07
C ALA A 33 -5.04 4.21 -17.02
N GLY A 34 -3.78 4.58 -16.78
CA GLY A 34 -3.02 5.48 -17.65
C GLY A 34 -2.79 4.91 -19.05
N ILE A 35 -2.48 3.61 -19.16
CA ILE A 35 -2.36 2.93 -20.45
C ILE A 35 -3.70 2.95 -21.19
N GLN A 36 -4.81 2.63 -20.52
CA GLN A 36 -6.13 2.63 -21.14
C GLN A 36 -6.52 4.03 -21.64
N GLN A 37 -6.33 5.08 -20.84
CA GLN A 37 -6.59 6.45 -21.28
C GLN A 37 -5.73 6.86 -22.48
N GLY A 38 -4.43 6.53 -22.43
CA GLY A 38 -3.50 6.85 -23.52
C GLY A 38 -3.86 6.12 -24.83
N LEU A 39 -4.31 4.87 -24.75
CA LEU A 39 -4.79 4.13 -25.91
C LEU A 39 -6.08 4.73 -26.48
N MET A 40 -7.07 5.02 -25.62
CA MET A 40 -8.35 5.60 -26.06
C MET A 40 -8.17 6.96 -26.73
N TRP A 41 -7.27 7.82 -26.24
CA TRP A 41 -6.99 9.12 -26.84
C TRP A 41 -6.23 9.07 -28.17
N ARG A 42 -5.58 7.94 -28.48
CA ARG A 42 -4.84 7.73 -29.73
C ARG A 42 -5.60 6.88 -30.74
N GLU A 43 -6.75 6.34 -30.38
CA GLU A 43 -7.50 5.43 -31.26
C GLU A 43 -8.27 6.23 -32.33
N TYR A 44 -7.82 6.11 -33.57
CA TYR A 44 -8.47 6.69 -34.75
C TYR A 44 -9.08 5.59 -35.61
N ASN A 45 -10.28 5.82 -36.14
CA ASN A 45 -10.91 4.89 -37.06
C ASN A 45 -10.26 4.97 -38.46
N SER A 46 -10.63 4.05 -39.36
CA SER A 46 -10.15 4.02 -40.75
C SER A 46 -10.49 5.29 -41.57
N GLN A 47 -11.37 6.14 -41.05
CA GLN A 47 -11.80 7.41 -41.65
C GLN A 47 -11.10 8.63 -41.02
N GLY A 48 -10.19 8.43 -40.05
CA GLY A 48 -9.41 9.49 -39.39
C GLY A 48 -10.12 10.22 -38.25
N PHE A 49 -11.30 9.77 -37.81
CA PHE A 49 -12.00 10.32 -36.63
C PHE A 49 -11.59 9.59 -35.34
N LEU A 50 -11.68 10.27 -34.20
CA LEU A 50 -11.50 9.64 -32.88
C LEU A 50 -12.58 8.59 -32.67
N VAL A 51 -12.17 7.37 -32.28
CA VAL A 51 -13.09 6.28 -31.95
C VAL A 51 -13.80 6.56 -30.62
N TYR A 52 -13.09 7.16 -29.67
CA TYR A 52 -13.61 7.44 -28.33
C TYR A 52 -13.69 8.94 -28.07
N SER A 53 -14.85 9.40 -27.60
CA SER A 53 -15.00 10.73 -27.04
C SER A 53 -14.33 10.83 -25.66
N PHE A 54 -14.06 12.08 -25.23
CA PHE A 54 -13.52 12.32 -23.88
C PHE A 54 -14.46 11.79 -22.79
N ALA A 55 -15.77 11.96 -22.95
CA ALA A 55 -16.78 11.51 -22.00
C ALA A 55 -16.77 9.98 -21.83
N GLU A 56 -16.61 9.21 -22.92
CA GLU A 56 -16.49 7.75 -22.87
C GLU A 56 -15.21 7.31 -22.17
N THR A 57 -14.11 8.02 -22.41
CA THR A 57 -12.84 7.75 -21.71
C THR A 57 -12.99 7.97 -20.20
N VAL A 58 -13.68 9.03 -19.77
CA VAL A 58 -13.95 9.29 -18.34
C VAL A 58 -14.87 8.22 -17.74
N ALA A 59 -15.91 7.79 -18.47
CA ALA A 59 -16.82 6.74 -17.99
C ALA A 59 -16.09 5.40 -17.80
N ALA A 60 -15.18 5.04 -18.72
CA ALA A 60 -14.37 3.83 -18.63
C ALA A 60 -13.37 3.83 -17.45
N MET A 61 -13.09 5.00 -16.84
CA MET A 61 -12.12 5.16 -15.76
C MET A 61 -12.69 4.94 -14.36
N ILE A 62 -14.01 4.96 -14.20
CA ILE A 62 -14.72 4.79 -12.93
C ILE A 62 -14.24 3.56 -12.14
N PRO A 63 -14.13 2.33 -12.70
CA PRO A 63 -13.68 1.18 -11.92
C PRO A 63 -12.26 1.36 -11.38
N TYR A 64 -11.36 1.98 -12.15
CA TYR A 64 -9.99 2.24 -11.69
C TYR A 64 -9.95 3.25 -10.53
N TYR A 65 -10.82 4.26 -10.52
CA TYR A 65 -10.90 5.18 -9.38
C TYR A 65 -11.40 4.51 -8.10
N VAL A 66 -12.32 3.54 -8.22
CA VAL A 66 -12.76 2.73 -7.07
C VAL A 66 -11.61 1.89 -6.54
N LEU A 67 -10.90 1.15 -7.40
CA LEU A 67 -9.76 0.33 -6.96
C LEU A 67 -8.62 1.18 -6.39
N ARG A 68 -8.39 2.38 -6.94
CA ARG A 68 -7.45 3.37 -6.40
C ARG A 68 -7.85 3.78 -4.99
N ALA A 69 -9.13 4.07 -4.75
CA ALA A 69 -9.63 4.43 -3.43
C ALA A 69 -9.44 3.29 -2.42
N VAL A 70 -9.64 2.03 -2.85
CA VAL A 70 -9.39 0.85 -2.00
C VAL A 70 -7.91 0.73 -1.63
N GLY A 71 -6.99 0.85 -2.61
CA GLY A 71 -5.54 0.82 -2.34
C GLY A 71 -5.09 1.96 -1.42
N GLY A 72 -5.63 3.17 -1.62
CA GLY A 72 -5.39 4.31 -0.76
C GLY A 72 -5.96 4.14 0.66
N ALA A 73 -7.15 3.54 0.78
CA ALA A 73 -7.78 3.26 2.07
C ALA A 73 -6.95 2.25 2.89
N LEU A 74 -6.37 1.23 2.25
CA LEU A 74 -5.43 0.33 2.90
C LEU A 74 -4.19 1.07 3.40
N TYR A 75 -3.60 1.94 2.56
CA TYR A 75 -2.45 2.75 2.98
C TYR A 75 -2.78 3.66 4.17
N LEU A 76 -3.94 4.32 4.15
CA LEU A 76 -4.43 5.14 5.25
C LEU A 76 -4.69 4.32 6.52
N ALA A 77 -5.26 3.13 6.41
CA ALA A 77 -5.45 2.22 7.54
C ALA A 77 -4.11 1.83 8.17
N GLY A 78 -3.08 1.56 7.36
CA GLY A 78 -1.71 1.39 7.83
C GLY A 78 -1.20 2.64 8.56
N GLY A 79 -1.43 3.83 8.02
CA GLY A 79 -1.09 5.10 8.66
C GLY A 79 -1.77 5.31 10.02
N LEU A 80 -3.04 4.93 10.15
CA LEU A 80 -3.79 4.98 11.42
C LEU A 80 -3.21 4.03 12.46
N VAL A 81 -2.79 2.82 12.05
CA VAL A 81 -2.08 1.87 12.93
C VAL A 81 -0.78 2.49 13.46
N MET A 82 -0.03 3.17 12.60
CA MET A 82 1.20 3.86 13.01
C MET A 82 0.92 5.06 13.91
N ALA A 83 -0.10 5.86 13.61
CA ALA A 83 -0.51 6.99 14.43
C ALA A 83 -0.91 6.54 15.84
N TRP A 84 -1.64 5.43 15.96
CA TRP A 84 -1.97 4.82 17.25
C TRP A 84 -0.73 4.34 18.01
N ASN A 85 0.20 3.68 17.31
CA ASN A 85 1.46 3.20 17.90
C ASN A 85 2.28 4.37 18.46
N VAL A 86 2.40 5.46 17.70
CA VAL A 86 3.05 6.69 18.14
C VAL A 86 2.29 7.32 19.30
N PHE A 87 0.97 7.42 19.25
CA PHE A 87 0.16 7.99 20.33
C PHE A 87 0.32 7.24 21.66
N MET A 88 0.41 5.90 21.64
CA MET A 88 0.69 5.10 22.84
C MET A 88 2.14 5.30 23.33
N THR A 89 3.09 5.43 22.40
CA THR A 89 4.49 5.81 22.69
C THR A 89 4.61 7.25 23.19
N ILE A 90 3.61 8.08 22.96
CA ILE A 90 3.48 9.39 23.60
C ILE A 90 2.89 9.14 24.99
N ARG A 91 1.80 8.41 25.17
CA ARG A 91 1.15 8.31 26.50
C ARG A 91 1.93 7.68 27.66
N GLY A 92 3.04 7.00 27.45
CA GLY A 92 3.82 6.40 28.57
C GLY A 92 3.78 4.88 28.57
N HIS A 93 2.96 4.31 27.70
CA HIS A 93 2.73 2.89 27.65
C HIS A 93 3.86 2.27 26.81
N LEU A 94 4.53 1.27 27.36
CA LEU A 94 5.43 0.36 26.66
C LEU A 94 4.75 -1.00 26.73
N ARG A 95 4.46 -1.61 25.58
CA ARG A 95 3.85 -2.92 25.55
C ARG A 95 4.97 -3.95 25.77
N ASP A 96 4.86 -4.76 26.82
CA ASP A 96 5.70 -5.95 26.95
C ASP A 96 5.22 -6.98 25.93
N GLU A 97 5.93 -7.06 24.81
CA GLU A 97 5.68 -8.05 23.77
C GLU A 97 6.70 -9.19 23.91
N ALA A 98 6.22 -10.43 23.83
CA ALA A 98 7.09 -11.59 23.74
C ALA A 98 8.10 -11.41 22.59
N PRO A 99 9.37 -11.83 22.77
CA PRO A 99 10.41 -11.70 21.74
C PRO A 99 9.91 -12.23 20.41
N ILE A 100 10.07 -11.46 19.34
CA ILE A 100 9.83 -11.95 17.98
C ILE A 100 10.82 -13.11 17.79
N PRO A 101 10.35 -14.35 17.54
CA PRO A 101 11.24 -15.50 17.39
C PRO A 101 12.20 -15.23 16.24
N THR A 102 13.48 -15.01 16.57
CA THR A 102 14.54 -14.69 15.62
C THR A 102 15.22 -15.98 15.10
N SER A 103 14.57 -17.14 15.24
CA SER A 103 15.17 -18.44 14.90
C SER A 103 15.05 -18.73 13.39
N LEU A 104 15.87 -18.04 12.60
CA LEU A 104 16.35 -18.51 11.29
C LEU A 104 17.88 -18.42 11.20
N VAL A 105 18.59 -18.28 12.33
CA VAL A 105 20.03 -18.58 12.33
C VAL A 105 20.12 -20.10 12.26
N PRO A 106 20.59 -20.72 11.16
CA PRO A 106 20.93 -22.12 11.17
C PRO A 106 22.04 -22.23 12.22
N GLN A 107 21.77 -22.93 13.33
CA GLN A 107 22.86 -23.32 14.22
C GLN A 107 23.82 -24.13 13.34
N ALA A 108 24.99 -23.57 13.06
CA ALA A 108 26.05 -24.30 12.39
C ALA A 108 26.38 -25.48 13.30
N GLN A 109 25.85 -26.65 12.94
CA GLN A 109 26.10 -27.88 13.65
C GLN A 109 27.57 -28.22 13.39
N PRO A 110 28.44 -28.24 14.41
CA PRO A 110 29.83 -28.60 14.20
C PRO A 110 29.84 -30.03 13.68
N ALA A 111 30.43 -30.24 12.51
CA ALA A 111 30.66 -31.55 11.96
C ALA A 111 31.68 -32.26 12.87
N GLU A 112 31.21 -33.22 13.64
CA GLU A 112 32.03 -34.30 14.19
C GLU A 112 32.18 -35.41 13.15
#